data_AF-A0AA39WHL2-F1
#
_entry.id   AF-A0AA39WHL2-F1
#
_cell.length_a   1.000
_cell.length_b   1.000
_cell.length_c   1.000
_cell.angle_alpha   90.00
_cell.angle_beta   90.00
_cell.angle_gamma   90.00
#
_symmetry.space_group_name_H-M   'P 1'
#
loop_
_entity.id
_entity.type
_entity.pdbx_description
1 polymer ?
#
loop_
_entity_poly.entity_id
_entity_poly.type
_entity_poly.pdbx_seq_one_letter_code
_entity_poly.pdbx_strand_id
1 'polypeptide(L)'
;WGTSKNDIHSNYAIAGGNIMAMGCYNLAAMRQAVGAEPAECTECTTHHYTDGIHDKCDWDFSAKFRFPNGATGAARSTLSGPTLWTPSHITVATKETRVADATLADGQEKFRVREVTLRGLIHAIAWHRIDVKDSFEVRAKGGATIRKWTESKSHKAYSFKEAGGEFADLPGEDWWMSYRYQIEEFVNRVKGRKTQTWVEHEDSVNNMRMVDMAYEKSGLGPRPSMGFKA
;
A
#
# COMPACT_ATOMS: atom_id res chain seq x y z
N TRP A 1 -14.37 -6.38 -7.97
CA TRP A 1 -15.10 -7.32 -7.11
C TRP A 1 -16.55 -7.35 -7.57
N GLY A 2 -17.20 -8.52 -7.61
CA GLY A 2 -18.59 -8.65 -8.07
C GLY A 2 -19.61 -8.17 -7.03
N THR A 3 -19.43 -6.98 -6.47
CA THR A 3 -20.30 -6.42 -5.42
C THR A 3 -21.39 -5.53 -6.03
N SER A 4 -22.53 -5.46 -5.37
CA SER A 4 -23.60 -4.51 -5.68
C SER A 4 -23.74 -3.44 -4.59
N LYS A 5 -24.50 -2.38 -4.91
CA LYS A 5 -24.88 -1.35 -3.92
C LYS A 5 -25.63 -1.94 -2.72
N ASN A 6 -26.33 -3.06 -2.88
CA ASN A 6 -27.12 -3.67 -1.81
C ASN A 6 -26.31 -4.62 -0.92
N ASP A 7 -25.01 -4.78 -1.19
CA ASP A 7 -24.14 -5.65 -0.40
C ASP A 7 -23.62 -4.92 0.85
N ILE A 8 -23.07 -5.71 1.79
CA ILE A 8 -22.62 -5.25 3.10
C ILE A 8 -21.64 -4.06 3.04
N HIS A 9 -20.77 -4.00 2.03
CA HIS A 9 -19.75 -2.97 1.88
C HIS A 9 -20.34 -1.56 1.76
N SER A 10 -21.55 -1.46 1.20
CA SER A 10 -22.25 -0.20 0.99
C SER A 10 -23.24 0.09 2.12
N ASN A 11 -23.21 -0.61 3.26
CA ASN A 11 -24.02 -0.28 4.43
C ASN A 11 -23.19 0.52 5.44
N TYR A 12 -23.49 1.81 5.61
CA TYR A 12 -22.69 2.73 6.43
C TYR A 12 -22.62 2.32 7.90
N ALA A 13 -23.70 1.77 8.44
CA ALA A 13 -23.79 1.40 9.85
C ALA A 13 -22.81 0.28 10.24
N ILE A 14 -22.44 -0.59 9.30
CA ILE A 14 -21.65 -1.81 9.58
C ILE A 14 -20.35 -1.92 8.77
N ALA A 15 -20.21 -1.18 7.67
CA ALA A 15 -19.00 -1.19 6.83
C ALA A 15 -18.39 0.21 6.70
N GLY A 16 -18.84 1.02 5.73
CA GLY A 16 -18.30 2.37 5.48
C GLY A 16 -17.70 2.58 4.09
N GLY A 17 -17.88 1.65 3.14
CA GLY A 17 -17.40 1.82 1.77
C GLY A 17 -16.03 1.19 1.49
N ASN A 18 -15.46 1.56 0.35
CA ASN A 18 -14.29 0.94 -0.25
C ASN A 18 -12.97 1.31 0.46
N ILE A 19 -12.85 2.50 1.07
CA ILE A 19 -11.69 2.84 1.94
C ILE A 19 -11.57 1.79 3.05
N MET A 20 -12.67 1.45 3.73
CA MET A 20 -12.68 0.41 4.78
C MET A 20 -12.54 -1.00 4.20
N ALA A 21 -13.32 -1.33 3.17
CA ALA A 21 -13.42 -2.70 2.68
C ALA A 21 -12.12 -3.19 2.01
N MET A 22 -11.58 -2.40 1.09
CA MET A 22 -10.44 -2.77 0.25
C MET A 22 -9.22 -1.90 0.55
N GLY A 23 -9.47 -0.62 0.83
CA GLY A 23 -8.42 0.34 1.14
C GLY A 23 -7.61 -0.06 2.37
N CYS A 24 -8.21 -0.70 3.38
CA CYS A 24 -7.48 -1.17 4.56
C CYS A 24 -6.28 -2.08 4.20
N TYR A 25 -6.38 -2.91 3.16
CA TYR A 25 -5.28 -3.74 2.68
C TYR A 25 -4.22 -2.91 1.96
N ASN A 26 -4.64 -1.96 1.13
CA ASN A 26 -3.71 -1.04 0.47
C ASN A 26 -2.92 -0.22 1.50
N LEU A 27 -3.60 0.37 2.48
CA LEU A 27 -2.99 1.21 3.50
C LEU A 27 -2.05 0.40 4.41
N ALA A 28 -2.44 -0.81 4.81
CA ALA A 28 -1.57 -1.72 5.56
C ALA A 28 -0.30 -2.09 4.77
N ALA A 29 -0.45 -2.49 3.50
CA ALA A 29 0.68 -2.81 2.65
C ALA A 29 1.61 -1.61 2.41
N MET A 30 1.05 -0.39 2.36
CA MET A 30 1.83 0.84 2.21
C MET A 30 2.68 1.09 3.46
N ARG A 31 2.10 0.97 4.67
CA ARG A 31 2.84 1.08 5.93
C ARG A 31 3.98 0.09 6.00
N GLN A 32 3.73 -1.17 5.64
CA GLN A 32 4.75 -2.21 5.60
C GLN A 32 5.85 -1.91 4.57
N ALA A 33 5.49 -1.45 3.37
CA ALA A 33 6.44 -1.13 2.32
C ALA A 33 7.34 0.07 2.67
N VAL A 34 6.81 1.06 3.40
CA VAL A 34 7.60 2.21 3.87
C VAL A 34 8.38 1.89 5.15
N GLY A 35 7.89 0.98 5.98
CA GLY A 35 8.45 0.68 7.30
C GLY A 35 8.26 1.81 8.32
N ALA A 36 7.21 2.63 8.15
CA ALA A 36 6.90 3.74 9.04
C ALA A 36 5.39 4.05 9.03
N GLU A 37 4.94 4.80 10.04
CA GLU A 37 3.57 5.31 10.12
C GLU A 37 3.41 6.61 9.30
N PRO A 38 2.26 6.83 8.64
CA PRO A 38 2.00 8.07 7.94
C PRO A 38 1.89 9.23 8.93
N ALA A 39 2.47 10.38 8.57
CA ALA A 39 2.31 11.62 9.32
C ALA A 39 0.96 12.27 9.00
N GLU A 40 0.50 12.17 7.75
CA GLU A 40 -0.79 12.72 7.31
C GLU A 40 -1.26 12.12 5.97
N CYS A 41 -2.56 12.24 5.71
CA CYS A 41 -3.13 12.13 4.36
C CYS A 41 -3.13 13.50 3.68
N THR A 42 -2.35 13.68 2.62
CA THR A 42 -2.22 14.96 1.91
C THR A 42 -3.31 15.18 0.86
N GLU A 43 -3.92 14.11 0.36
CA GLU A 43 -4.99 14.15 -0.64
C GLU A 43 -5.81 12.87 -0.55
N CYS A 44 -7.14 12.97 -0.58
CA CYS A 44 -8.00 11.81 -0.75
C CYS A 44 -9.24 12.22 -1.55
N THR A 45 -9.50 11.49 -2.65
CA THR A 45 -10.68 11.69 -3.48
C THR A 45 -11.47 10.38 -3.57
N THR A 46 -12.79 10.50 -3.55
CA THR A 46 -13.72 9.37 -3.53
C THR A 46 -14.99 9.73 -4.28
N HIS A 47 -15.60 8.75 -4.94
CA HIS A 47 -17.03 8.81 -5.22
C HIS A 47 -17.80 8.01 -4.16
N HIS A 48 -18.92 8.56 -3.69
CA HIS A 48 -19.70 8.00 -2.58
C HIS A 48 -21.20 8.16 -2.78
N TYR A 49 -21.96 7.26 -2.16
CA TYR A 49 -23.42 7.34 -2.13
C TYR A 49 -23.88 8.39 -1.12
N THR A 50 -25.04 8.98 -1.38
CA THR A 50 -25.62 10.07 -0.57
C THR A 50 -27.05 9.74 -0.12
N ASP A 51 -27.44 8.47 -0.21
CA ASP A 51 -28.82 8.03 -0.03
C ASP A 51 -28.95 6.80 0.89
N GLY A 52 -30.02 6.82 1.69
CA GLY A 52 -30.46 5.68 2.49
C GLY A 52 -29.38 5.10 3.41
N ILE A 53 -29.31 3.77 3.48
CA ILE A 53 -28.30 3.05 4.28
C ILE A 53 -26.88 3.14 3.71
N HIS A 54 -26.74 3.71 2.51
CA HIS A 54 -25.48 3.84 1.78
C HIS A 54 -24.82 5.19 1.94
N ASP A 55 -25.52 6.16 2.55
CA ASP A 55 -24.99 7.51 2.77
C ASP A 55 -23.57 7.46 3.32
N LYS A 56 -22.66 8.20 2.68
CA LYS A 56 -21.22 8.28 2.99
C LYS A 56 -20.40 7.01 2.77
N CYS A 57 -20.94 5.98 2.12
CA CYS A 57 -20.12 4.86 1.64
C CYS A 57 -19.48 5.22 0.31
N ASP A 58 -18.15 5.28 0.29
CA ASP A 58 -17.39 5.38 -0.96
C ASP A 58 -17.40 4.04 -1.73
N TRP A 59 -17.40 4.09 -3.06
CA TRP A 59 -17.18 2.90 -3.88
C TRP A 59 -15.82 2.91 -4.58
N ASP A 60 -15.09 4.02 -4.54
CA ASP A 60 -13.69 4.12 -4.94
C ASP A 60 -12.93 5.13 -4.08
N PHE A 61 -11.60 5.00 -4.08
CA PHE A 61 -10.74 6.05 -3.53
C PHE A 61 -9.41 6.17 -4.28
N SER A 62 -8.83 7.36 -4.21
CA SER A 62 -7.43 7.65 -4.52
C SER A 62 -6.86 8.52 -3.40
N ALA A 63 -5.85 8.04 -2.69
CA ALA A 63 -5.28 8.71 -1.52
C ALA A 63 -3.76 8.86 -1.61
N LYS A 64 -3.21 9.95 -1.06
CA LYS A 64 -1.77 10.22 -0.93
C LYS A 64 -1.39 10.53 0.51
N PHE A 65 -0.24 10.04 0.93
CA PHE A 65 0.28 10.16 2.29
C PHE A 65 1.73 10.65 2.30
N ARG A 66 2.09 11.36 3.36
CA ARG A 66 3.49 11.68 3.69
C ARG A 66 3.94 10.93 4.94
N PHE A 67 5.20 10.51 4.95
CA PHE A 67 5.81 9.79 6.06
C PHE A 67 6.94 10.62 6.69
N PRO A 68 7.23 10.45 8.01
CA PRO A 68 8.26 11.23 8.71
C PRO A 68 9.67 11.09 8.12
N ASN A 69 9.98 9.95 7.48
CA ASN A 69 11.26 9.71 6.82
C ASN A 69 11.40 10.43 5.45
N GLY A 70 10.39 11.22 5.06
CA GLY A 70 10.33 11.92 3.77
C GLY A 70 9.85 11.05 2.61
N ALA A 71 9.45 9.79 2.85
CA ALA A 71 8.78 9.00 1.85
C ALA A 71 7.35 9.51 1.61
N THR A 72 6.82 9.21 0.44
CA THR A 72 5.42 9.44 0.09
C THR A 72 4.77 8.14 -0.35
N GLY A 73 3.46 8.04 -0.20
CA GLY A 73 2.70 6.89 -0.62
C GLY A 73 1.42 7.30 -1.33
N ALA A 74 1.00 6.52 -2.32
CA ALA A 74 -0.25 6.67 -3.03
C ALA A 74 -0.97 5.32 -3.13
N ALA A 75 -2.28 5.32 -2.94
CA ALA A 75 -3.11 4.11 -3.03
C ALA A 75 -4.38 4.39 -3.84
N ARG A 76 -4.81 3.39 -4.61
CA ARG A 76 -6.07 3.42 -5.36
C ARG A 76 -6.75 2.06 -5.32
N SER A 77 -8.05 2.06 -5.06
CA SER A 77 -8.92 0.89 -5.19
C SER A 77 -10.33 1.30 -5.61
N THR A 78 -11.10 0.34 -6.15
CA THR A 78 -12.51 0.52 -6.49
C THR A 78 -13.29 -0.79 -6.30
N LEU A 79 -14.50 -0.69 -5.74
CA LEU A 79 -15.52 -1.72 -5.74
C LEU A 79 -16.36 -1.69 -7.02
N SER A 80 -16.45 -0.54 -7.69
CA SER A 80 -17.17 -0.33 -8.95
C SER A 80 -16.18 -0.07 -10.09
N GLY A 81 -15.46 -1.12 -10.48
CA GLY A 81 -14.44 -1.04 -11.52
C GLY A 81 -15.02 -1.12 -12.95
N PRO A 82 -14.41 -0.47 -13.94
CA PRO A 82 -14.80 -0.61 -15.35
C PRO A 82 -14.63 -2.06 -15.83
N THR A 83 -15.35 -2.44 -16.89
CA THR A 83 -15.25 -3.76 -17.52
C THR A 83 -13.81 -4.12 -17.92
N LEU A 84 -13.02 -3.12 -18.32
CA LEU A 84 -11.57 -3.23 -18.45
C LEU A 84 -10.92 -3.06 -17.07
N TRP A 85 -10.63 -4.19 -16.45
CA TRP A 85 -10.12 -4.28 -15.09
C TRP A 85 -8.80 -3.53 -14.90
N THR A 86 -8.76 -2.61 -13.91
CA THR A 86 -7.52 -2.03 -13.38
C THR A 86 -7.28 -2.56 -11.97
N PRO A 87 -6.18 -3.30 -11.74
CA PRO A 87 -5.90 -3.86 -10.42
C PRO A 87 -5.68 -2.75 -9.37
N SER A 88 -6.14 -3.01 -8.15
CA SER A 88 -5.76 -2.22 -6.97
C SER A 88 -4.23 -2.11 -6.87
N HIS A 89 -3.72 -0.95 -6.49
CA HIS A 89 -2.27 -0.79 -6.30
C HIS A 89 -1.94 0.17 -5.16
N ILE A 90 -0.72 0.01 -4.67
CA ILE A 90 -0.03 1.04 -3.92
C ILE A 90 1.25 1.42 -4.64
N THR A 91 1.66 2.66 -4.49
CA THR A 91 2.96 3.16 -4.89
C THR A 91 3.59 3.87 -3.70
N VAL A 92 4.84 3.56 -3.39
CA VAL A 92 5.63 4.27 -2.38
C VAL A 92 6.84 4.88 -3.07
N ALA A 93 7.18 6.12 -2.73
CA ALA A 93 8.37 6.79 -3.21
C ALA A 93 9.28 7.15 -2.05
N THR A 94 10.56 6.83 -2.14
CA THR A 94 11.54 7.23 -1.13
C THR A 94 11.78 8.73 -1.19
N LYS A 95 12.25 9.32 -0.08
CA LYS A 95 12.93 10.62 -0.14
C LYS A 95 14.07 10.56 -1.17
N GLU A 96 14.37 11.71 -1.79
CA GLU A 96 15.60 11.85 -2.57
C GLU A 96 16.82 11.53 -1.70
N THR A 97 17.67 10.64 -2.19
CA THR A 97 18.88 10.19 -1.49
C THR A 97 20.09 10.30 -2.40
N ARG A 98 21.24 10.67 -1.83
CA ARG A 98 22.51 10.67 -2.56
C ARG A 98 22.94 9.21 -2.81
N VAL A 99 23.38 8.93 -4.03
CA VAL A 99 23.91 7.62 -4.45
C VAL A 99 25.39 7.75 -4.73
N ALA A 100 26.19 6.89 -4.11
CA ALA A 100 27.61 6.79 -4.40
C ALA A 100 27.82 6.31 -5.84
N ASP A 101 28.62 7.03 -6.61
CA ASP A 101 28.96 6.69 -7.99
C ASP A 101 30.39 7.16 -8.27
N ALA A 102 31.31 6.20 -8.35
CA ALA A 102 32.74 6.45 -8.54
C ALA A 102 33.09 6.95 -9.95
N THR A 103 32.13 6.96 -10.87
CA THR A 103 32.33 7.44 -12.25
C THR A 103 32.06 8.93 -12.42
N LEU A 104 31.59 9.60 -11.37
CA LEU A 104 31.30 11.04 -11.39
C LEU A 104 32.59 11.87 -11.37
N ALA A 105 32.57 12.99 -12.09
CA ALA A 105 33.65 13.97 -12.00
C ALA A 105 33.63 14.72 -10.67
N ASP A 106 34.78 15.31 -10.30
CA ASP A 106 34.93 16.06 -9.05
C ASP A 106 33.85 17.13 -8.87
N GLY A 107 33.21 17.13 -7.69
CA GLY A 107 32.15 18.06 -7.34
C GLY A 107 30.77 17.73 -7.92
N GLN A 108 30.61 16.63 -8.65
CA GLN A 108 29.29 16.13 -9.05
C GLN A 108 28.67 15.24 -7.98
N GLU A 109 27.34 15.29 -7.87
CA GLU A 109 26.57 14.47 -6.95
C GLU A 109 25.43 13.78 -7.69
N LYS A 110 25.24 12.48 -7.45
CA LYS A 110 24.12 11.70 -7.99
C LYS A 110 23.08 11.50 -6.90
N PHE A 111 21.82 11.72 -7.28
CA PHE A 111 20.65 11.55 -6.44
C PHE A 111 19.72 10.51 -7.06
N ARG A 112 18.94 9.84 -6.21
CA ARG A 112 17.91 8.88 -6.60
C ARG A 112 16.65 9.07 -5.79
N VAL A 113 15.52 9.04 -6.48
CA VAL A 113 14.20 8.75 -5.93
C VAL A 113 13.77 7.39 -6.46
N ARG A 114 13.39 6.49 -5.56
CA ARG A 114 12.87 5.17 -5.95
C ARG A 114 11.37 5.13 -5.72
N GLU A 115 10.62 4.78 -6.76
CA GLU A 115 9.21 4.46 -6.69
C GLU A 115 9.02 2.93 -6.78
N VAL A 116 8.31 2.35 -5.81
CA VAL A 116 7.94 0.93 -5.79
C VAL A 116 6.44 0.82 -5.85
N THR A 117 5.91 0.14 -6.86
CA THR A 117 4.47 -0.08 -7.03
C THR A 117 4.13 -1.55 -6.89
N LEU A 118 3.34 -1.89 -5.87
CA LEU A 118 2.75 -3.22 -5.75
C LEU A 118 1.38 -3.22 -6.44
N ARG A 119 1.28 -3.99 -7.52
CA ARG A 119 0.05 -4.11 -8.32
C ARG A 119 -0.68 -5.40 -8.02
N GLY A 120 -2.00 -5.32 -8.03
CA GLY A 120 -2.86 -6.49 -7.90
C GLY A 120 -2.90 -7.09 -6.51
N LEU A 121 -2.53 -6.33 -5.46
CA LEU A 121 -2.47 -6.82 -4.07
C LEU A 121 -3.72 -7.61 -3.65
N ILE A 122 -4.91 -7.04 -3.84
CA ILE A 122 -6.16 -7.68 -3.39
C ILE A 122 -6.65 -8.75 -4.38
N HIS A 123 -6.10 -8.75 -5.59
CA HIS A 123 -6.48 -9.64 -6.68
C HIS A 123 -5.32 -10.57 -7.07
N ALA A 124 -4.44 -10.86 -6.11
CA ALA A 124 -3.17 -11.54 -6.37
C ALA A 124 -3.35 -12.94 -6.95
N ILE A 125 -4.52 -13.57 -6.70
CA ILE A 125 -4.95 -14.84 -7.30
C ILE A 125 -5.03 -14.76 -8.82
N ALA A 126 -5.47 -13.63 -9.37
CA ALA A 126 -5.54 -13.43 -10.82
C ALA A 126 -4.19 -12.97 -11.37
N TRP A 127 -3.59 -11.95 -10.75
CA TRP A 127 -2.31 -11.39 -11.16
C TRP A 127 -1.75 -10.41 -10.14
N HIS A 128 -0.44 -10.44 -9.91
CA HIS A 128 0.28 -9.41 -9.17
C HIS A 128 1.70 -9.21 -9.70
N ARG A 129 2.30 -8.07 -9.37
CA ARG A 129 3.66 -7.70 -9.75
C ARG A 129 4.18 -6.53 -8.91
N ILE A 130 5.49 -6.48 -8.70
CA ILE A 130 6.18 -5.31 -8.16
C ILE A 130 6.89 -4.59 -9.30
N ASP A 131 6.62 -3.30 -9.47
CA ASP A 131 7.37 -2.43 -10.37
C ASP A 131 8.28 -1.52 -9.56
N VAL A 132 9.56 -1.47 -9.93
CA VAL A 132 10.55 -0.56 -9.36
C VAL A 132 10.95 0.43 -10.44
N LYS A 133 10.82 1.72 -10.14
CA LYS A 133 11.26 2.81 -11.00
C LYS A 133 12.24 3.68 -10.22
N ASP A 134 13.46 3.76 -10.70
CA ASP A 134 14.48 4.64 -10.14
C ASP A 134 14.64 5.86 -11.04
N SER A 135 14.40 7.05 -10.49
CA SER A 135 14.67 8.32 -11.14
C SER A 135 15.99 8.87 -10.59
N PHE A 136 16.97 9.05 -11.48
CA PHE A 136 18.29 9.54 -11.15
C PHE A 136 18.48 10.98 -11.64
N GLU A 137 19.21 11.75 -10.85
CA GLU A 137 19.65 13.09 -11.20
C GLU A 137 21.12 13.28 -10.80
N VAL A 138 21.96 13.71 -11.74
CA VAL A 138 23.32 14.16 -11.46
C VAL A 138 23.34 15.68 -11.47
N ARG A 139 23.89 16.28 -10.42
CA ARG A 139 24.00 17.74 -10.23
C ARG A 139 25.47 18.16 -10.14
N ALA A 140 25.78 19.34 -10.66
CA ALA A 140 27.09 19.98 -10.54
C ALA A 140 27.29 20.59 -9.15
N LYS A 141 28.54 20.98 -8.84
CA LYS A 141 28.87 21.81 -7.68
C LYS A 141 28.15 23.17 -7.82
N GLY A 142 27.09 23.36 -7.04
CA GLY A 142 26.18 24.52 -7.15
C GLY A 142 24.72 24.15 -7.47
N GLY A 143 24.42 22.86 -7.67
CA GLY A 143 23.04 22.35 -7.75
C GLY A 143 22.43 22.30 -9.15
N ALA A 144 23.13 22.81 -10.17
CA ALA A 144 22.66 22.73 -11.55
C ALA A 144 22.54 21.28 -12.03
N THR A 145 21.39 20.90 -12.57
CA THR A 145 21.17 19.57 -13.15
C THR A 145 22.08 19.37 -14.37
N ILE A 146 22.92 18.32 -14.33
CA ILE A 146 23.75 17.88 -15.46
C ILE A 146 22.99 16.85 -16.29
N ARG A 147 22.37 15.87 -15.63
CA ARG A 147 21.68 14.76 -16.31
C ARG A 147 20.54 14.22 -15.47
N LYS A 148 19.45 13.84 -16.12
CA LYS A 148 18.34 13.08 -15.54
C LYS A 148 18.05 11.85 -16.39
N TRP A 149 17.75 10.73 -15.74
CA TRP A 149 17.25 9.55 -16.43
C TRP A 149 16.38 8.72 -15.48
N THR A 150 15.73 7.72 -16.04
CA THR A 150 14.92 6.78 -15.26
C THR A 150 15.20 5.36 -15.73
N GLU A 151 15.28 4.45 -14.78
CA GLU A 151 15.38 3.02 -14.99
C GLU A 151 14.13 2.36 -14.41
N SER A 152 13.64 1.30 -15.04
CA SER A 152 12.45 0.59 -14.57
C SER A 152 12.63 -0.91 -14.72
N LYS A 153 12.22 -1.65 -13.68
CA LYS A 153 12.26 -3.10 -13.64
C LYS A 153 11.00 -3.64 -12.98
N SER A 154 10.52 -4.76 -13.49
CA SER A 154 9.39 -5.47 -12.90
C SER A 154 9.86 -6.80 -12.31
N HIS A 155 9.26 -7.17 -11.18
CA HIS A 155 9.54 -8.40 -10.45
C HIS A 155 8.24 -9.16 -10.21
N LYS A 156 8.28 -10.46 -10.48
CA LYS A 156 7.22 -11.42 -10.16
C LYS A 156 7.86 -12.62 -9.50
N ALA A 157 7.17 -13.15 -8.49
CA ALA A 157 7.49 -14.41 -7.88
C ALA A 157 6.21 -14.98 -7.27
N TYR A 158 5.96 -16.26 -7.46
CA TYR A 158 4.79 -16.96 -6.90
C TYR A 158 5.18 -17.97 -5.80
N SER A 159 6.48 -18.16 -5.58
CA SER A 159 7.02 -18.92 -4.45
C SER A 159 8.20 -18.18 -3.82
N PHE A 160 8.52 -18.50 -2.57
CA PHE A 160 9.71 -17.94 -1.91
C PHE A 160 11.01 -18.31 -2.61
N LYS A 161 11.10 -19.54 -3.14
CA LYS A 161 12.24 -20.00 -3.93
C LYS A 161 12.47 -19.13 -5.18
N GLU A 162 11.41 -18.77 -5.89
CA GLU A 162 11.49 -17.87 -7.05
C GLU A 162 11.84 -16.44 -6.64
N ALA A 163 11.29 -15.95 -5.52
CA ALA A 163 11.60 -14.62 -4.99
C ALA A 163 13.08 -14.50 -4.58
N GLY A 164 13.68 -15.59 -4.10
CA GLY A 164 15.07 -15.65 -3.65
C GLY A 164 15.33 -14.84 -2.38
N GLY A 165 16.58 -14.47 -2.16
CA GLY A 165 17.01 -13.69 -0.99
C GLY A 165 16.93 -14.48 0.31
N GLU A 166 16.67 -13.79 1.42
CA GLU A 166 16.66 -14.38 2.77
C GLU A 166 15.53 -15.39 3.01
N PHE A 167 14.51 -15.39 2.15
CA PHE A 167 13.35 -16.26 2.27
C PHE A 167 13.40 -17.45 1.33
N ALA A 168 14.44 -17.60 0.49
CA ALA A 168 14.50 -18.59 -0.58
C ALA A 168 14.23 -20.04 -0.15
N ASP A 169 14.61 -20.37 1.10
CA ASP A 169 14.49 -21.71 1.67
C ASP A 169 13.19 -21.93 2.48
N LEU A 170 12.31 -20.92 2.56
CA LEU A 170 11.01 -21.08 3.21
C LEU A 170 10.07 -21.94 2.35
N PRO A 171 9.21 -22.77 2.97
CA PRO A 171 8.24 -23.56 2.24
C PRO A 171 7.23 -22.64 1.53
N GLY A 172 6.93 -22.93 0.28
CA GLY A 172 5.95 -22.20 -0.49
C GLY A 172 5.85 -22.73 -1.90
N GLU A 173 4.63 -22.78 -2.44
CA GLU A 173 4.34 -23.28 -3.78
C GLU A 173 3.53 -22.23 -4.54
N ASP A 174 3.62 -22.23 -5.87
CA ASP A 174 2.96 -21.23 -6.72
C ASP A 174 1.41 -21.31 -6.68
N TRP A 175 0.86 -22.43 -6.21
CA TRP A 175 -0.58 -22.61 -5.95
C TRP A 175 -1.00 -22.28 -4.51
N TRP A 176 -0.08 -21.91 -3.61
CA TRP A 176 -0.43 -21.50 -2.24
C TRP A 176 -0.91 -20.06 -2.22
N MET A 177 -2.12 -19.84 -1.71
CA MET A 177 -2.66 -18.49 -1.52
C MET A 177 -2.02 -17.81 -0.30
N SER A 178 -1.93 -16.47 -0.33
CA SER A 178 -1.46 -15.63 0.79
C SER A 178 -2.11 -15.99 2.12
N TYR A 179 -3.41 -16.33 2.11
CA TYR A 179 -4.16 -16.72 3.31
C TYR A 179 -3.61 -17.98 3.99
N ARG A 180 -3.08 -18.93 3.22
CA ARG A 180 -2.43 -20.13 3.79
C ARG A 180 -1.21 -19.74 4.61
N TYR A 181 -0.32 -18.90 4.05
CA TYR A 181 0.87 -18.43 4.75
C TYR A 181 0.49 -17.69 6.04
N GLN A 182 -0.58 -16.87 6.02
CA GLN A 182 -1.08 -16.17 7.22
C GLN A 182 -1.53 -17.15 8.31
N ILE A 183 -2.25 -18.22 7.96
CA ILE A 183 -2.66 -19.25 8.92
C ILE A 183 -1.46 -20.04 9.44
N GLU A 184 -0.48 -20.34 8.59
CA GLU A 184 0.76 -21.03 9.01
C GLU A 184 1.53 -20.19 10.03
N GLU A 185 1.68 -18.88 9.81
CA GLU A 185 2.30 -17.96 10.77
C GLU A 185 1.51 -17.86 12.09
N PHE A 186 0.17 -17.87 12.02
CA PHE A 186 -0.69 -17.97 13.19
C PHE A 186 -0.47 -19.24 14.00
N VAL A 187 -0.46 -20.39 13.34
CA VAL A 187 -0.19 -21.68 14.00
C VAL A 187 1.22 -21.70 14.59
N ASN A 188 2.22 -21.15 13.88
CA ASN A 188 3.58 -21.04 14.37
C ASN A 188 3.64 -20.21 15.67
N ARG A 189 3.00 -19.04 15.69
CA ARG A 189 2.99 -18.15 16.85
C ARG A 189 2.33 -18.81 18.07
N VAL A 190 1.16 -19.40 17.88
CA VAL A 190 0.39 -20.07 18.96
C VAL A 190 1.16 -21.27 19.53
N LYS A 191 1.88 -22.01 18.68
CA LYS A 191 2.67 -23.17 19.11
C LYS A 191 4.09 -22.84 19.58
N GLY A 192 4.45 -21.56 19.68
CA GLY A 192 5.79 -21.13 20.11
C GLY A 192 6.90 -21.48 19.12
N ARG A 193 6.58 -21.65 17.84
CA ARG A 193 7.55 -21.90 16.76
C ARG A 193 8.08 -20.56 16.25
N LYS A 194 9.16 -20.62 15.45
CA LYS A 194 9.64 -19.44 14.73
C LYS A 194 8.52 -18.90 13.83
N THR A 195 8.16 -17.64 14.04
CA THR A 195 7.18 -16.89 13.22
C THR A 195 7.97 -15.90 12.38
N GLN A 196 7.74 -15.90 11.06
CA GLN A 196 8.41 -15.02 10.11
C GLN A 196 7.80 -13.63 10.08
N THR A 197 6.47 -13.53 10.00
CA THR A 197 5.72 -12.26 10.03
C THR A 197 4.55 -12.37 10.99
N TRP A 198 4.35 -11.32 11.78
CA TRP A 198 3.25 -11.22 12.73
C TRP A 198 2.66 -9.81 12.69
N VAL A 199 1.34 -9.70 12.73
CA VAL A 199 0.64 -8.42 12.84
C VAL A 199 0.40 -8.17 14.32
N GLU A 200 1.07 -7.16 14.88
CA GLU A 200 0.92 -6.83 16.30
C GLU A 200 -0.38 -6.04 16.55
N HIS A 201 -0.74 -5.88 17.83
CA HIS A 201 -1.90 -5.09 18.21
C HIS A 201 -1.81 -3.64 17.67
N GLU A 202 -0.62 -3.05 17.80
CA GLU A 202 -0.31 -1.70 17.37
C GLU A 202 -0.49 -1.54 15.86
N ASP A 203 -0.18 -2.58 15.06
CA ASP A 203 -0.38 -2.54 13.62
C ASP A 203 -1.86 -2.37 13.25
N SER A 204 -2.74 -3.03 13.99
CA SER A 204 -4.19 -2.92 13.77
C SER A 204 -4.68 -1.51 14.11
N VAL A 205 -4.24 -0.96 15.24
CA VAL A 205 -4.58 0.41 15.67
C VAL A 205 -4.05 1.44 14.67
N ASN A 206 -2.81 1.32 14.25
CA ASN A 206 -2.18 2.25 13.31
C ASN A 206 -2.78 2.15 11.90
N ASN A 207 -3.19 0.95 11.46
CA ASN A 207 -3.93 0.82 10.21
C ASN A 207 -5.25 1.58 10.24
N MET A 208 -5.99 1.46 11.36
CA MET A 208 -7.25 2.20 11.54
C MET A 208 -7.02 3.71 11.61
N ARG A 209 -5.96 4.18 12.27
CA ARG A 209 -5.58 5.61 12.25
C ARG A 209 -5.33 6.11 10.83
N MET A 210 -4.62 5.35 10.01
CA MET A 210 -4.37 5.71 8.61
C MET A 210 -5.64 5.71 7.76
N VAL A 211 -6.57 4.77 8.02
CA VAL A 211 -7.89 4.75 7.41
C VAL A 211 -8.70 5.99 7.80
N ASP A 212 -8.70 6.36 9.08
CA ASP A 212 -9.39 7.57 9.57
C ASP A 212 -8.83 8.84 8.91
N MET A 213 -7.50 8.95 8.78
CA MET A 213 -6.88 10.07 8.03
C MET A 213 -7.40 10.17 6.59
N ALA A 214 -7.63 9.04 5.91
CA ALA A 214 -8.16 9.03 4.55
C ALA A 214 -9.63 9.50 4.51
N TYR A 215 -10.46 9.02 5.44
CA TYR A 215 -11.86 9.43 5.57
C TYR A 215 -12.02 10.91 5.93
N GLU A 216 -11.19 11.42 6.84
CA GLU A 216 -11.13 12.86 7.16
C GLU A 216 -10.76 13.66 5.91
N LYS A 217 -9.73 13.20 5.19
CA LYS A 217 -9.23 13.91 4.01
C LYS A 217 -10.19 13.88 2.83
N SER A 218 -11.02 12.85 2.69
CA SER A 218 -12.04 12.75 1.65
C SER A 218 -13.28 13.62 1.93
N GLY A 219 -13.46 14.07 3.18
CA GLY A 219 -14.63 14.82 3.63
C GLY A 219 -15.81 13.96 4.09
N LEU A 220 -15.68 12.62 4.04
CA LEU A 220 -16.71 11.70 4.57
C LEU A 220 -16.70 11.64 6.10
N GLY A 221 -15.54 11.93 6.71
CA GLY A 221 -15.31 11.84 8.14
C GLY A 221 -15.15 10.39 8.61
N PRO A 222 -14.44 10.17 9.74
CA PRO A 222 -14.23 8.84 10.27
C PRO A 222 -15.57 8.20 10.65
N ARG A 223 -15.64 6.88 10.54
CA ARG A 223 -16.88 6.16 10.84
C ARG A 223 -17.17 6.26 12.34
N PRO A 224 -18.43 6.46 12.75
CA PRO A 224 -18.77 6.53 14.17
C PRO A 224 -18.32 5.27 14.91
N SER A 225 -17.53 5.45 15.97
CA SER A 225 -17.35 4.39 16.95
C SER A 225 -18.66 4.26 17.72
N MET A 226 -19.21 3.05 17.81
CA MET A 226 -20.28 2.78 18.76
C MET A 226 -19.68 3.05 20.13
N GLY A 227 -20.10 4.15 20.78
CA GLY A 227 -19.65 4.47 22.12
C GLY A 227 -19.88 3.26 22.99
N PHE A 228 -18.80 2.63 23.45
CA PHE A 228 -18.89 1.59 24.47
C PHE A 228 -19.44 2.29 25.70
N LYS A 229 -20.74 2.13 25.98
CA LYS A 229 -21.27 2.43 27.30
C LYS A 229 -20.66 1.37 28.22
N ALA A 230 -19.63 1.77 28.95
CA ALA A 230 -19.11 1.01 30.09
C ALA A 230 -20.21 0.84 31.15
#